data_AF-A0A5N7MLR4-F1
#
_entry.id   AF-A0A5N7MLR4-F1
#
_cell.length_a   1.000
_cell.length_b   1.000
_cell.length_c   1.000
_cell.angle_alpha   90.00
_cell.angle_beta   90.00
_cell.angle_gamma   90.00
#
_symmetry.space_group_name_H-M   'P 1'
#
loop_
_entity.id
_entity.type
_entity.pdbx_description
1 polymer ?
#
loop_
_entity_poly.entity_id
_entity_poly.type
_entity_poly.pdbx_seq_one_letter_code
_entity_poly.pdbx_strand_id
1 'polypeptide(L)'
;MMPTYFESHIGVASPGVQSEIDELLRAISEIDSKHESNLGRIEQTISNKELKIYLVSSRNYEHQLDRQPYVDRLNKLRLHRQSPTAEQ
;
A
#
# COMPACT_ATOMS: atom_id res chain seq x y z
N MET A 1 34.46 8.69 20.67
CA MET A 1 33.13 9.33 20.62
C MET A 1 32.68 9.23 19.17
N MET A 2 31.73 8.34 18.86
CA MET A 2 31.25 8.13 17.49
C MET A 2 30.05 9.06 17.23
N PRO A 3 30.02 9.84 16.15
CA PRO A 3 28.80 10.48 15.72
C PRO A 3 28.03 9.51 14.82
N THR A 4 26.96 8.92 15.34
CA THR A 4 25.92 8.26 14.54
C THR A 4 24.95 9.33 14.04
N TYR A 5 25.30 9.99 12.94
CA TYR A 5 24.30 10.73 12.16
C TYR A 5 23.79 9.80 11.07
N PHE A 6 22.76 9.03 11.41
CA PHE A 6 21.80 8.57 10.41
C PHE A 6 20.90 9.78 10.11
N GLU A 7 21.46 10.80 9.45
CA GLU A 7 20.63 11.80 8.80
C GLU A 7 19.93 11.08 7.65
N SER A 8 18.73 10.58 7.94
CA SER A 8 17.77 10.30 6.87
C SER A 8 17.46 11.65 6.23
N HIS A 9 18.16 11.99 5.15
CA HIS A 9 17.75 13.02 4.22
C HIS A 9 16.45 12.55 3.54
N ILE A 10 15.35 12.52 4.31
CA ILE A 10 14.02 12.62 3.73
C ILE A 10 13.96 14.08 3.31
N GLY A 11 14.36 14.35 2.06
CA GLY A 11 14.13 15.64 1.43
C GLY A 11 12.70 16.05 1.75
N VAL A 12 12.56 17.21 2.40
CA VAL A 12 11.26 17.76 2.78
C VAL A 12 10.48 17.93 1.50
N ALA A 13 9.58 17.00 1.22
CA ALA A 13 8.81 17.10 -0.02
C ALA A 13 7.87 18.27 0.07
N SER A 14 7.53 18.82 -1.11
CA SER A 14 6.53 19.86 -1.18
C SER A 14 5.22 19.39 -0.54
N PRO A 15 4.47 20.28 0.14
CA PRO A 15 3.22 19.93 0.80
C PRO A 15 2.23 19.17 -0.09
N GLY A 16 2.21 19.46 -1.40
CA GLY A 16 1.39 18.73 -2.37
C GLY A 16 1.78 17.26 -2.54
N VAL A 17 3.08 16.94 -2.58
CA VAL A 17 3.56 15.55 -2.70
C VAL A 17 3.31 14.76 -1.42
N GLN A 18 3.41 15.39 -0.24
CA GLN A 18 3.03 14.73 1.01
C GLN A 18 1.53 14.45 1.07
N SER A 19 0.69 15.41 0.68
CA SER A 19 -0.77 15.22 0.61
C SER A 19 -1.15 14.05 -0.31
N GLU A 20 -0.52 13.95 -1.48
CA GLU A 20 -0.77 12.86 -2.43
C GLU A 20 -0.35 11.50 -1.85
N ILE A 21 0.78 11.43 -1.13
CA ILE A 21 1.20 10.20 -0.44
C ILE A 21 0.18 9.79 0.62
N ASP A 22 -0.31 10.73 1.42
CA ASP A 22 -1.26 10.46 2.50
C ASP A 22 -2.63 10.02 1.96
N GLU A 23 -3.05 10.54 0.81
CA GLU A 23 -4.25 10.09 0.09
C GLU A 23 -4.09 8.66 -0.45
N LEU A 24 -2.95 8.35 -1.05
CA LEU A 24 -2.67 6.99 -1.55
C LEU A 24 -2.62 5.96 -0.42
N LEU A 25 -2.00 6.31 0.71
CA LEU A 25 -1.96 5.45 1.89
C LEU A 25 -3.37 5.21 2.46
N ARG A 26 -4.22 6.24 2.50
CA ARG A 26 -5.63 6.11 2.89
C ARG A 26 -6.39 5.18 1.96
N ALA A 27 -6.28 5.37 0.64
CA ALA A 27 -6.93 4.51 -0.33
C ALA A 27 -6.51 3.04 -0.20
N ILE A 28 -5.21 2.78 -0.01
CA ILE A 28 -4.70 1.43 0.25
C ILE A 28 -5.29 0.84 1.53
N SER A 29 -5.32 1.61 2.61
CA SER A 29 -5.86 1.16 3.90
C SER A 29 -7.35 0.82 3.82
N GLU A 30 -8.13 1.59 3.05
CA GLU A 30 -9.56 1.32 2.82
C GLU A 30 -9.77 0.02 2.03
N ILE A 31 -8.97 -0.21 1.00
CA ILE A 31 -8.98 -1.45 0.21
C ILE A 31 -8.64 -2.66 1.10
N ASP A 32 -7.57 -2.55 1.89
CA ASP A 32 -7.11 -3.61 2.80
C ASP A 32 -8.19 -3.94 3.85
N SER A 33 -8.79 -2.91 4.46
CA SER A 33 -9.86 -3.08 5.48
C SER A 33 -11.13 -3.74 4.92
N LYS A 34 -11.53 -3.34 3.70
CA LYS A 34 -12.68 -3.94 3.01
C LYS A 34 -12.41 -5.40 2.66
N HIS A 35 -11.20 -5.73 2.23
CA HIS A 35 -10.80 -7.09 1.91
C HIS A 35 -10.84 -7.99 3.16
N GLU A 36 -10.25 -7.56 4.28
CA GLU A 36 -10.29 -8.30 5.54
C GLU A 36 -11.72 -8.57 6.01
N SER A 37 -12.59 -7.56 5.92
CA SER A 37 -14.01 -7.71 6.25
C SER A 37 -14.71 -8.75 5.38
N ASN A 38 -14.38 -8.80 4.09
CA ASN A 38 -14.95 -9.76 3.15
C ASN A 38 -14.43 -11.18 3.39
N LEU A 39 -13.14 -11.34 3.72
CA LEU A 39 -12.58 -12.64 4.09
C LEU A 39 -13.24 -13.17 5.36
N GLY A 40 -13.37 -12.35 6.40
CA GLY A 40 -14.04 -12.74 7.64
C GLY A 40 -15.47 -13.22 7.40
N ARG A 41 -16.21 -12.59 6.48
CA ARG A 41 -17.54 -13.05 6.07
C ARG A 41 -17.52 -14.42 5.40
N ILE A 42 -16.60 -14.66 4.47
CA ILE A 42 -16.47 -15.96 3.78
C ILE A 42 -16.12 -17.06 4.79
N GLU A 43 -15.21 -16.76 5.73
CA GLU A 43 -14.78 -17.70 6.76
C GLU A 43 -15.93 -18.11 7.67
N GLN A 44 -16.80 -17.17 8.05
CA GLN A 44 -17.94 -17.39 8.94
C GLN A 44 -19.15 -18.02 8.25
N THR A 45 -19.40 -17.73 6.97
CA THR A 45 -20.64 -18.11 6.28
C THR A 45 -20.54 -19.39 5.45
N ILE A 46 -19.34 -19.72 4.94
CA ILE A 46 -19.18 -20.87 4.05
C ILE A 46 -18.67 -22.07 4.84
N SER A 47 -19.47 -23.13 4.92
CA SER A 47 -19.06 -24.38 5.60
C SER A 47 -18.27 -25.33 4.69
N ASN A 48 -18.52 -25.29 3.38
CA ASN A 48 -17.80 -26.13 2.42
C ASN A 48 -16.33 -25.65 2.30
N LYS A 49 -15.40 -26.53 2.62
CA LYS A 49 -13.96 -26.22 2.66
C LYS A 49 -13.38 -25.89 1.29
N GLU A 50 -13.73 -26.66 0.26
CA GLU A 50 -13.20 -26.46 -1.11
C GLU A 50 -13.72 -25.15 -1.70
N LEU A 51 -15.02 -24.88 -1.52
CA LEU A 51 -15.63 -23.64 -1.93
C LEU A 51 -15.02 -22.44 -1.18
N LYS A 52 -14.75 -22.58 0.12
CA LYS A 52 -14.08 -21.54 0.90
C LYS A 52 -12.69 -21.24 0.34
N ILE A 53 -11.88 -22.27 0.07
CA ILE A 53 -10.55 -22.10 -0.52
C ILE A 53 -10.65 -21.34 -1.85
N TYR A 54 -11.53 -21.78 -2.74
CA TYR A 54 -11.73 -21.15 -4.04
C TYR A 54 -12.11 -19.66 -3.91
N LEU A 55 -13.09 -19.35 -3.06
CA LEU A 55 -13.56 -17.98 -2.85
C LEU A 55 -12.47 -17.09 -2.23
N VAL A 56 -11.73 -17.59 -1.24
CA VAL A 56 -10.61 -16.86 -0.64
C VAL A 56 -9.53 -16.56 -1.68
N SER A 57 -9.14 -17.55 -2.49
CA SER A 57 -8.15 -17.34 -3.56
C SER A 57 -8.62 -16.31 -4.59
N SER A 58 -9.88 -16.37 -5.00
CA SER A 58 -10.46 -15.37 -5.93
C SER A 58 -10.43 -13.96 -5.32
N ARG A 59 -10.80 -13.82 -4.04
CA ARG A 59 -10.80 -12.52 -3.35
C ARG A 59 -9.40 -11.96 -3.13
N ASN A 60 -8.41 -12.80 -2.87
CA ASN A 60 -7.02 -12.37 -2.74
C ASN A 60 -6.49 -11.84 -4.08
N TYR A 61 -6.87 -12.48 -5.19
CA TYR A 61 -6.50 -12.01 -6.52
C TYR A 61 -7.13 -10.65 -6.85
N GLU A 62 -8.44 -10.50 -6.61
CA GLU A 62 -9.14 -9.22 -6.79
C GLU A 62 -8.53 -8.11 -5.92
N HIS A 63 -8.25 -8.40 -4.65
CA HIS A 63 -7.62 -7.45 -3.74
C HIS A 63 -6.25 -6.98 -4.25
N GLN A 64 -5.43 -7.90 -4.76
CA GLN A 64 -4.15 -7.53 -5.36
C GLN A 64 -4.34 -6.61 -6.56
N LEU A 65 -5.29 -6.90 -7.46
CA LEU A 65 -5.57 -6.07 -8.62
C LEU A 65 -6.04 -4.66 -8.23
N ASP A 66 -6.92 -4.55 -7.24
CA ASP A 66 -7.45 -3.27 -6.77
C ASP A 66 -6.36 -2.42 -6.09
N ARG A 67 -5.47 -3.07 -5.34
CA ARG A 67 -4.42 -2.41 -4.56
C ARG A 67 -3.23 -1.96 -5.41
N GLN A 68 -2.88 -2.72 -6.44
CA GLN A 68 -1.64 -2.55 -7.21
C GLN A 68 -1.43 -1.13 -7.79
N PRO A 69 -2.44 -0.48 -8.41
CA PRO A 69 -2.25 0.85 -9.00
C PRO A 69 -1.82 1.91 -7.98
N TYR A 70 -2.37 1.85 -6.75
CA TYR A 70 -2.03 2.79 -5.68
C TYR A 70 -0.63 2.54 -5.13
N VAL A 71 -0.25 1.26 -5.02
CA VAL A 71 1.11 0.86 -4.62
C VAL A 71 2.14 1.32 -5.65
N ASP A 72 1.86 1.13 -6.93
CA ASP A 72 2.75 1.56 -8.01
C ASP A 72 2.94 3.08 -8.02
N ARG A 73 1.85 3.83 -7.83
CA ARG A 73 1.91 5.29 -7.74
C ARG A 73 2.68 5.75 -6.50
N LEU A 74 2.46 5.12 -5.35
CA LEU A 74 3.19 5.41 -4.11
C LEU A 74 4.69 5.12 -4.27
N ASN A 75 5.05 4.02 -4.92
CA ASN A 75 6.44 3.67 -5.20
C ASN A 75 7.11 4.70 -6.12
N LYS A 76 6.42 5.15 -7.18
CA LYS A 76 6.92 6.22 -8.05
C LYS A 76 7.19 7.52 -7.26
N LEU A 77 6.23 7.97 -6.45
CA LEU A 77 6.39 9.18 -5.64
C LEU A 77 7.55 9.07 -4.63
N ARG A 78 7.76 7.89 -4.06
CA ARG A 78 8.90 7.63 -3.15
C ARG A 78 10.24 7.62 -3.88
N LEU A 79 10.33 7.04 -5.08
CA LEU A 79 11.54 7.07 -5.91
C LEU A 79 11.89 8.50 -6.34
N HIS A 80 10.89 9.32 -6.68
CA HIS A 80 11.09 10.75 -6.99
C HIS A 80 11.59 11.57 -5.79
N ARG A 81 11.33 11.16 -4.54
CA ARG A 81 11.94 11.78 -3.35
C ARG A 81 13.38 11.33 -3.09
N GLN A 82 13.73 10.12 -3.48
CA GLN A 82 15.05 9.53 -3.24
C GLN A 82 16.07 9.86 -4.34
N SER A 83 15.60 10.33 -5.50
CA SER A 83 16.49 10.91 -6.50
C SER A 83 16.92 12.27 -5.97
N PRO A 84 18.21 12.46 -5.59
CA PRO A 84 18.71 13.81 -5.47
C PRO A 84 18.54 14.44 -6.84
N THR A 85 18.10 15.69 -6.89
CA THR A 85 18.30 16.58 -8.04
C THR A 85 19.75 16.44 -8.51
N ALA A 86 19.96 15.60 -9.52
CA ALA A 86 21.17 15.52 -10.31
C ALA A 86 20.90 16.34 -11.56
N GLU A 87 20.82 17.66 -11.39
CA GLU A 87 20.70 18.72 -12.40
C GLU A 87 20.50 20.00 -11.55
N GLN A 88 21.36 21.03 -11.52
CA GLN A 88 22.41 21.50 -12.44
C GLN A 88 23.54 22.15 -11.64
#